data_AF-U4KS90-F1
#
_entry.id   AF-U4KS90-F1
#
_cell.length_a   1.000
_cell.length_b   1.000
_cell.length_c   1.000
_cell.angle_alpha   90.00
_cell.angle_beta   90.00
_cell.angle_gamma   90.00
#
_symmetry.space_group_name_H-M   'P 1'
#
loop_
_entity.id
_entity.type
_entity.pdbx_description
1 polymer ?
#
loop_
_entity_poly.entity_id
_entity_poly.type
_entity_poly.pdbx_seq_one_letter_code
_entity_poly.pdbx_strand_id
1 'polypeptide(L)'
;MLIKLKKERQKLLLKFLFSTAISLAFVIAIGLTDWIVTTKMSIMLLILLGLIIYIWPIRPKMFFYHQQIAYLMMKESQISQRQVKLSFLSQSFVRKLEKMTFKLTQDYGEFLLYYRLTKDRKEFKYNRGTLEICILIKNEFTPFADDEIVKAINQLEDNLKKQKKRFKDYVILQFRENETITNELIHETDQVVFDKQLKRHITKINVLQLKDLSVYYLASDKFSPTLHYAYALDLIKQILI
;
A
#
# COMPACT_ATOMS: atom_id res chain seq x y z
N MET A 1 13.86 -5.38 17.18
CA MET A 1 13.56 -4.13 16.44
C MET A 1 12.10 -3.69 16.58
N LEU A 2 11.13 -4.58 16.35
CA LEU A 2 9.68 -4.28 16.41
C LEU A 2 9.21 -3.70 17.77
N ILE A 3 9.69 -4.22 18.90
CA ILE A 3 9.36 -3.69 20.24
C ILE A 3 9.79 -2.22 20.39
N LYS A 4 10.98 -1.85 19.88
CA LYS A 4 11.49 -0.47 19.92
C LYS A 4 10.57 0.48 19.13
N LEU A 5 10.15 0.08 17.93
CA LEU A 5 9.25 0.89 17.09
C LEU A 5 7.85 1.02 17.71
N LYS A 6 7.32 -0.06 18.31
CA LYS A 6 6.05 0.00 19.07
C LYS A 6 6.14 1.00 20.22
N LYS A 7 7.24 1.01 20.97
CA LYS A 7 7.50 1.97 22.07
C LYS A 7 7.60 3.42 21.57
N GLU A 8 8.30 3.66 20.47
CA GLU A 8 8.38 5.01 19.87
C GLU A 8 7.03 5.53 19.37
N ARG A 9 6.23 4.66 18.74
CA ARG A 9 4.84 5.00 18.38
C ARG A 9 3.99 5.35 19.60
N GLN A 10 4.10 4.58 20.68
CA GLN A 10 3.39 4.85 21.93
C GLN A 10 3.81 6.18 22.55
N LYS A 11 5.12 6.51 22.55
CA LYS A 11 5.61 7.82 23.02
C LYS A 11 5.02 8.98 22.22
N LEU A 12 4.94 8.86 20.89
CA LEU A 12 4.33 9.89 20.05
C LEU A 12 2.82 10.05 20.33
N LEU A 13 2.11 8.93 20.49
CA LEU A 13 0.70 8.95 20.86
C LEU A 13 0.49 9.61 22.22
N LEU A 14 1.34 9.29 23.21
CA LEU A 14 1.28 9.91 24.54
C LEU A 14 1.58 11.41 24.48
N LYS A 15 2.59 11.85 23.70
CA LYS A 15 2.88 13.27 23.47
C LYS A 15 1.69 14.01 22.87
N PHE A 16 1.01 13.40 21.90
CA PHE A 16 -0.20 13.95 21.29
C PHE A 16 -1.37 14.06 22.27
N LEU A 17 -1.63 13.00 23.06
CA LEU A 17 -2.69 13.02 24.08
C LEU A 17 -2.39 14.05 25.18
N PHE A 18 -1.13 14.14 25.60
CA PHE A 18 -0.70 15.09 26.62
C PHE A 18 -0.81 16.54 26.14
N SER A 19 -0.37 16.84 24.91
CA SER A 19 -0.48 18.20 24.36
C SER A 19 -1.92 18.64 24.16
N THR A 20 -2.80 17.72 23.75
CA THR A 20 -4.25 18.00 23.63
C THR A 20 -4.91 18.20 24.99
N ALA A 21 -4.58 17.39 26.00
CA ALA A 21 -5.07 17.56 27.37
C ALA A 21 -4.63 18.89 27.99
N ILE A 22 -3.36 19.28 27.83
CA ILE A 22 -2.85 20.58 28.30
C ILE A 22 -3.59 21.74 27.63
N SER A 23 -3.73 21.68 26.30
CA SER A 23 -4.44 22.72 25.55
C SER A 23 -5.89 22.87 26.03
N LEU A 24 -6.59 21.74 26.27
CA LEU A 24 -7.93 21.75 26.82
C LEU A 24 -7.98 22.36 28.23
N ALA A 25 -7.03 22.01 29.11
CA ALA A 25 -6.94 22.59 30.44
C ALA A 25 -6.72 24.10 30.41
N PHE A 26 -5.88 24.61 29.50
CA PHE A 26 -5.71 26.05 29.30
C PHE A 26 -6.98 26.74 28.80
N VAL A 27 -7.70 26.12 27.86
CA VAL A 27 -8.98 26.65 27.35
C VAL A 27 -10.01 26.75 28.50
N ILE A 28 -10.11 25.72 29.34
CA ILE A 28 -11.01 25.72 30.50
C ILE A 28 -10.60 26.81 31.50
N ALA A 29 -9.30 26.89 31.84
CA ALA A 29 -8.79 27.88 32.79
C ALA A 29 -9.07 29.32 32.31
N ILE A 30 -8.84 29.61 31.03
CA ILE A 30 -9.12 30.93 30.44
C ILE A 30 -10.63 31.21 30.45
N GLY A 31 -11.45 30.18 30.19
CA GLY A 31 -12.91 30.28 30.22
C GLY A 31 -13.46 30.77 31.57
N LEU A 32 -12.82 30.37 32.67
CA LEU A 32 -13.22 30.72 34.04
C LEU A 32 -12.72 32.10 34.53
N THR A 33 -11.89 32.81 33.76
CA THR A 33 -11.41 34.15 34.15
C THR A 33 -12.46 35.23 33.89
N ASP A 34 -12.38 36.40 34.53
CA ASP A 34 -13.30 37.54 34.26
C ASP A 34 -12.82 38.48 33.13
N TRP A 35 -11.91 38.01 32.28
CA TRP A 35 -11.36 38.83 31.20
C TRP A 35 -12.40 39.20 30.14
N ILE A 36 -12.15 40.33 29.47
CA ILE A 36 -12.95 40.78 28.32
C ILE A 36 -13.00 39.66 27.27
N VAL A 37 -14.20 39.39 26.76
CA VAL A 37 -14.48 38.26 25.85
C VAL A 37 -13.57 38.27 24.62
N THR A 38 -13.31 39.43 24.03
CA THR A 38 -12.43 39.58 22.86
C THR A 38 -11.01 39.12 23.14
N THR A 39 -10.46 39.46 24.30
CA THR A 39 -9.12 39.02 24.73
C THR A 39 -9.07 37.51 24.93
N LYS A 40 -10.09 36.92 25.57
CA LYS A 40 -10.18 35.46 25.76
C LYS A 40 -10.16 34.72 24.42
N MET A 41 -10.98 35.17 23.46
CA MET A 41 -11.09 34.55 22.14
C MET A 41 -9.78 34.62 21.36
N SER A 42 -9.09 35.76 21.41
CA SER A 42 -7.77 35.92 20.76
C SER A 42 -6.73 34.96 21.34
N ILE A 43 -6.67 34.80 22.66
CA ILE A 43 -5.73 33.88 23.31
C ILE A 43 -6.07 32.42 23.00
N MET A 44 -7.36 32.05 23.01
CA MET A 44 -7.80 30.70 22.63
C MET A 44 -7.40 30.37 21.18
N LEU A 45 -7.55 31.33 20.25
CA LEU A 45 -7.11 31.15 18.87
C LEU A 45 -5.60 30.92 18.77
N LEU A 46 -4.79 31.68 19.52
CA LEU A 46 -3.34 31.49 19.55
C LEU A 46 -2.95 30.11 20.08
N ILE A 47 -3.61 29.62 21.13
CA ILE A 47 -3.41 28.26 21.67
C ILE A 47 -3.74 27.21 20.59
N LEU A 48 -4.85 27.39 19.88
CA LEU A 48 -5.26 26.47 18.81
C LEU A 48 -4.25 26.46 17.65
N LEU A 49 -3.78 27.62 17.21
CA LEU A 49 -2.74 27.73 16.18
C LEU A 49 -1.42 27.07 16.62
N GLY A 50 -0.99 27.34 17.86
CA GLY A 50 0.19 26.69 18.44
C GLY A 50 0.05 25.16 18.47
N LEU A 51 -1.13 24.65 18.82
CA LEU A 51 -1.43 23.22 18.83
C LEU A 51 -1.34 22.62 17.41
N ILE A 52 -1.88 23.29 16.40
CA ILE A 52 -1.82 22.82 15.00
C ILE A 52 -0.37 22.72 14.53
N ILE A 53 0.44 23.76 14.78
CA ILE A 53 1.86 23.79 14.41
C ILE A 53 2.62 22.66 15.12
N TYR A 54 2.33 22.43 16.40
CA TYR A 54 2.96 21.36 17.18
C TYR A 54 2.58 19.95 16.70
N ILE A 55 1.32 19.72 16.33
CA ILE A 55 0.83 18.41 15.87
C ILE A 55 1.31 18.09 14.45
N TRP A 56 1.54 19.10 13.62
CA TRP A 56 1.94 18.94 12.22
C TRP A 56 3.05 17.90 11.98
N PRO A 57 4.21 17.93 12.67
CA PRO A 57 5.28 16.95 12.49
C PRO A 57 5.00 15.57 13.10
N ILE A 58 4.00 15.44 13.99
CA ILE A 58 3.67 14.16 14.66
C ILE A 58 2.95 13.21 13.68
N ARG A 59 2.04 13.74 12.86
CA ARG A 59 1.24 12.96 11.92
C ARG A 59 2.08 12.11 10.94
N PRO A 60 3.05 12.65 10.18
CA PRO A 60 3.85 11.85 9.26
C PRO A 60 4.71 10.81 10.00
N LYS A 61 5.23 11.13 11.19
CA LYS A 61 5.99 10.18 12.01
C LYS A 61 5.14 9.00 12.46
N MET A 62 3.92 9.27 12.94
CA MET A 62 2.97 8.21 13.32
C MET A 62 2.64 7.27 12.15
N PHE A 63 2.45 7.85 10.97
CA PHE A 63 2.20 7.09 9.75
C PHE A 63 3.39 6.17 9.38
N PHE A 64 4.61 6.72 9.41
CA PHE A 64 5.83 5.96 9.18
C PHE A 64 5.98 4.78 10.15
N TYR A 65 5.81 5.00 11.45
CA TYR A 65 5.89 3.92 12.45
C TYR A 65 4.81 2.87 12.26
N HIS A 66 3.60 3.28 11.87
CA HIS A 66 2.52 2.33 11.57
C HIS A 66 2.90 1.41 10.42
N GLN A 67 3.39 1.96 9.31
CA GLN A 67 3.83 1.16 8.15
C GLN A 67 5.00 0.24 8.50
N GLN A 68 6.02 0.74 9.19
CA GLN A 68 7.20 -0.05 9.60
C GLN A 68 6.82 -1.21 10.52
N ILE A 69 5.94 -0.96 11.51
CA ILE A 69 5.47 -2.03 12.40
C ILE A 69 4.68 -3.07 11.61
N ALA A 70 3.80 -2.64 10.71
CA ALA A 70 2.99 -3.55 9.90
C ALA A 70 3.87 -4.41 8.97
N TYR A 71 4.88 -3.82 8.34
CA TYR A 71 5.88 -4.52 7.55
C TYR A 71 6.63 -5.58 8.38
N LEU A 72 7.14 -5.22 9.55
CA LEU A 72 7.85 -6.15 10.42
C LEU A 72 6.94 -7.27 10.94
N MET A 73 5.68 -6.99 11.22
CA MET A 73 4.72 -8.03 11.63
C MET A 73 4.47 -9.04 10.51
N MET A 74 4.40 -8.59 9.24
CA MET A 74 4.32 -9.51 8.09
C MET A 74 5.58 -10.37 7.99
N LYS A 75 6.76 -9.77 8.17
CA LYS A 75 8.04 -10.49 8.09
C LYS A 75 8.24 -11.51 9.23
N GLU A 76 7.83 -11.18 10.46
CA GLU A 76 7.89 -12.10 11.61
C GLU A 76 6.96 -13.32 11.45
N SER A 77 5.89 -13.18 10.67
CA SER A 77 4.89 -14.23 10.46
C SER A 77 4.80 -14.64 8.98
N GLN A 78 5.94 -14.54 8.29
CA GLN A 78 6.01 -14.77 6.86
C GLN A 78 5.73 -16.23 6.52
N ILE A 79 4.90 -16.44 5.52
CA ILE A 79 4.60 -17.76 4.99
C ILE A 79 5.82 -18.26 4.19
N SER A 80 6.16 -19.54 4.36
CA SER A 80 7.19 -20.19 3.55
C SER A 80 6.83 -20.22 2.06
N GLN A 81 7.84 -20.39 1.20
CA GLN A 81 7.65 -20.51 -0.24
C GLN A 81 6.58 -21.54 -0.60
N ARG A 82 5.75 -21.22 -1.58
CA ARG A 82 4.69 -22.11 -2.07
C ARG A 82 5.03 -22.63 -3.45
N GLN A 83 4.90 -23.93 -3.68
CA GLN A 83 4.98 -24.47 -5.03
C GLN A 83 3.73 -24.11 -5.83
N VAL A 84 3.94 -23.71 -7.08
CA VAL A 84 2.87 -23.48 -8.06
C VAL A 84 3.01 -24.45 -9.22
N LYS A 85 1.94 -24.59 -10.00
CA LYS A 85 1.89 -25.55 -11.13
C LYS A 85 2.35 -24.96 -12.46
N LEU A 86 2.36 -23.64 -12.59
CA LEU A 86 2.58 -22.93 -13.86
C LEU A 86 3.68 -21.89 -13.69
N SER A 87 4.50 -21.74 -14.73
CA SER A 87 5.40 -20.58 -14.86
C SER A 87 4.58 -19.34 -15.25
N PHE A 88 4.92 -18.19 -14.68
CA PHE A 88 4.28 -16.89 -14.94
C PHE A 88 4.36 -16.46 -16.42
N LEU A 89 5.42 -16.84 -17.13
CA LEU A 89 5.63 -16.53 -18.54
C LEU A 89 5.02 -17.60 -19.48
N SER A 90 4.49 -18.69 -18.93
CA SER A 90 3.86 -19.73 -19.74
C SER A 90 2.56 -19.26 -20.40
N GLN A 91 2.27 -19.77 -21.61
CA GLN A 91 1.01 -19.47 -22.30
C GLN A 91 -0.22 -19.86 -21.48
N SER A 92 -0.12 -20.91 -20.67
CA SER A 92 -1.18 -21.35 -19.76
C SER A 92 -1.51 -20.31 -18.69
N PHE A 93 -0.49 -19.63 -18.15
CA PHE A 93 -0.66 -18.56 -17.17
C PHE A 93 -1.29 -17.32 -17.81
N VAL A 94 -0.84 -16.93 -19.00
CA VAL A 94 -1.45 -15.83 -19.77
C VAL A 94 -2.92 -16.10 -20.06
N ARG A 95 -3.27 -17.31 -20.54
CA ARG A 95 -4.67 -17.72 -20.77
C ARG A 95 -5.50 -17.67 -19.48
N LYS A 96 -4.89 -17.96 -18.32
CA LYS A 96 -5.57 -17.87 -17.02
C LYS A 96 -5.89 -16.42 -16.66
N LEU A 97 -4.96 -15.49 -16.87
CA LEU A 97 -5.21 -14.05 -16.68
C LEU A 97 -6.34 -13.55 -17.59
N GLU A 98 -6.33 -13.94 -18.86
CA GLU A 98 -7.37 -13.58 -19.83
C GLU A 98 -8.74 -14.12 -19.42
N LYS A 99 -8.83 -15.37 -18.95
CA LYS A 99 -10.06 -15.96 -18.36
C LYS A 99 -10.55 -15.19 -17.13
N MET A 100 -9.63 -14.62 -16.36
CA MET A 100 -9.93 -13.73 -15.24
C MET A 100 -10.28 -12.30 -15.68
N THR A 101 -10.52 -12.07 -16.98
CA THR A 101 -10.91 -10.79 -17.61
C THR A 101 -9.83 -9.71 -17.61
N PHE A 102 -8.58 -10.07 -17.35
CA PHE A 102 -7.45 -9.16 -17.55
C PHE A 102 -7.22 -8.93 -19.04
N LYS A 103 -7.12 -7.66 -19.42
CA LYS A 103 -6.83 -7.23 -20.78
C LYS A 103 -5.37 -6.85 -20.89
N LEU A 104 -4.71 -7.33 -21.92
CA LEU A 104 -3.38 -6.85 -22.28
C LEU A 104 -3.49 -5.38 -22.72
N THR A 105 -2.70 -4.51 -22.09
CA THR A 105 -2.57 -3.11 -22.52
C THR A 105 -1.62 -3.04 -23.71
N GLN A 106 -0.39 -3.52 -23.49
CA GLN A 106 0.70 -3.46 -24.45
C GLN A 106 1.83 -4.42 -24.00
N ASP A 107 2.59 -4.93 -24.96
CA ASP A 107 3.87 -5.59 -24.75
C ASP A 107 5.00 -4.55 -24.87
N TYR A 108 5.76 -4.35 -23.80
CA TYR A 108 6.85 -3.37 -23.74
C TYR A 108 8.22 -4.01 -24.04
N GLY A 109 8.27 -5.25 -24.52
CA GLY A 109 9.50 -6.01 -24.73
C GLY A 109 9.95 -6.68 -23.44
N GLU A 110 10.35 -5.88 -22.44
CA GLU A 110 10.88 -6.34 -21.15
C GLU A 110 9.80 -6.85 -20.19
N PHE A 111 8.57 -6.36 -20.33
CA PHE A 111 7.43 -6.77 -19.52
C PHE A 111 6.10 -6.68 -20.27
N LEU A 112 5.12 -7.44 -19.78
CA LEU A 112 3.73 -7.40 -20.22
C LEU A 112 2.89 -6.71 -19.16
N LEU A 113 2.03 -5.78 -19.58
CA LEU A 113 1.11 -5.09 -18.68
C LEU A 113 -0.34 -5.49 -18.96
N TYR A 114 -0.94 -6.16 -17.99
CA TYR A 114 -2.35 -6.52 -17.98
C TYR A 114 -3.14 -5.69 -16.98
N TYR A 115 -4.40 -5.41 -17.28
CA TYR A 115 -5.27 -4.72 -16.35
C TYR A 115 -6.71 -5.22 -16.39
N ARG A 116 -7.43 -5.03 -15.27
CA ARG A 116 -8.89 -5.06 -15.25
C ARG A 116 -9.43 -4.02 -14.30
N LEU A 117 -10.66 -3.60 -14.55
CA LEU A 117 -11.41 -2.71 -13.67
C LEU A 117 -12.49 -3.53 -12.97
N THR A 118 -12.38 -3.66 -11.66
CA THR A 118 -13.41 -4.31 -10.85
C THR A 118 -14.21 -3.26 -10.10
N LYS A 119 -15.49 -3.54 -9.86
CA LYS A 119 -16.30 -2.74 -8.95
C LYS A 119 -16.29 -3.44 -7.61
N ASP A 120 -15.96 -2.71 -6.55
CA ASP A 120 -16.10 -3.25 -5.20
C ASP A 120 -17.58 -3.54 -4.95
N ARG A 121 -17.89 -4.80 -4.64
CA ARG A 121 -19.27 -5.26 -4.37
C ARG A 121 -19.84 -4.61 -3.10
N LYS A 122 -19.00 -4.03 -2.23
CA LYS A 122 -19.44 -3.39 -0.97
C LYS A 122 -19.56 -1.86 -1.04
N GLU A 123 -18.90 -1.19 -1.99
CA GLU A 123 -18.97 0.28 -2.15
C GLU A 123 -19.97 0.71 -3.25
N PHE A 124 -21.22 0.22 -3.19
CA PHE A 124 -22.29 0.65 -4.11
C PHE A 124 -22.60 2.15 -4.08
N LYS A 125 -22.21 2.87 -3.00
CA LYS A 125 -22.58 4.29 -2.81
C LYS A 125 -21.77 5.29 -3.65
N TYR A 126 -20.57 4.92 -4.15
CA TYR A 126 -19.70 5.87 -4.86
C TYR A 126 -19.23 5.44 -6.26
N ASN A 127 -19.54 4.21 -6.73
CA ASN A 127 -19.30 3.75 -8.11
C ASN A 127 -17.85 4.00 -8.62
N ARG A 128 -16.85 3.98 -7.72
CA ARG A 128 -15.43 4.06 -8.08
C ARG A 128 -14.84 2.67 -7.91
N GLY A 129 -14.38 2.08 -9.02
CA GLY A 129 -13.81 0.74 -9.02
C GLY A 129 -12.37 0.68 -8.51
N THR A 130 -11.85 -0.54 -8.47
CA THR A 130 -10.43 -0.84 -8.25
C THR A 130 -9.79 -1.09 -9.60
N LEU A 131 -8.65 -0.45 -9.86
CA LEU A 131 -7.78 -0.77 -10.98
C LEU A 131 -6.80 -1.84 -10.54
N GLU A 132 -6.97 -3.03 -11.08
CA GLU A 132 -6.08 -4.16 -10.85
C GLU A 132 -5.13 -4.28 -12.02
N ILE A 133 -3.85 -4.28 -11.73
CA ILE A 133 -2.76 -4.30 -12.70
C ILE A 133 -1.91 -5.53 -12.39
N CYS A 134 -1.66 -6.34 -13.42
CA CYS A 134 -0.72 -7.45 -13.36
C CYS A 134 0.41 -7.17 -14.34
N ILE A 135 1.65 -7.18 -13.84
CA ILE A 135 2.85 -6.97 -14.64
C ILE A 135 3.61 -8.29 -14.65
N LEU A 136 3.89 -8.80 -15.84
CA LEU A 136 4.74 -9.98 -16.02
C LEU A 136 6.09 -9.50 -16.54
N ILE A 137 7.12 -9.58 -15.71
CA ILE A 137 8.48 -9.19 -16.06
C ILE A 137 9.12 -10.37 -16.77
N LYS A 138 9.53 -10.17 -18.03
CA LYS A 138 10.16 -11.20 -18.87
C LYS A 138 11.66 -11.29 -18.63
N ASN A 139 12.30 -10.14 -18.39
CA ASN A 139 13.74 -10.08 -18.19
C ASN A 139 14.10 -10.15 -16.70
N GLU A 140 14.95 -11.12 -16.35
CA GLU A 140 15.43 -11.34 -14.98
C GLU A 140 16.20 -10.14 -14.40
N PHE A 141 16.81 -9.32 -15.26
CA PHE A 141 17.59 -8.15 -14.87
C PHE A 141 16.74 -6.89 -14.64
N THR A 142 15.46 -6.90 -15.04
CA THR A 142 14.56 -5.77 -14.80
C THR A 142 14.11 -5.76 -13.34
N PRO A 143 14.39 -4.69 -12.57
CA PRO A 143 13.97 -4.61 -11.18
C PRO A 143 12.46 -4.39 -11.08
N PHE A 144 11.85 -4.82 -9.96
CA PHE A 144 10.42 -4.53 -9.70
C PHE A 144 10.10 -3.03 -9.65
N ALA A 145 11.10 -2.20 -9.32
CA ALA A 145 10.97 -0.75 -9.20
C ALA A 145 11.38 0.01 -10.47
N ASP A 146 11.39 -0.65 -11.63
CA ASP A 146 11.78 -0.03 -12.90
C ASP A 146 10.89 1.18 -13.30
N ASP A 147 11.53 2.26 -13.73
CA ASP A 147 10.86 3.51 -14.12
C ASP A 147 9.96 3.35 -15.36
N GLU A 148 10.28 2.43 -16.27
CA GLU A 148 9.46 2.14 -17.45
C GLU A 148 8.13 1.50 -17.06
N ILE A 149 8.13 0.63 -16.04
CA ILE A 149 6.89 0.07 -15.47
C ILE A 149 6.02 1.19 -14.91
N VAL A 150 6.61 2.14 -14.17
CA VAL A 150 5.88 3.29 -13.61
C VAL A 150 5.30 4.15 -14.73
N LYS A 151 6.09 4.45 -15.78
CA LYS A 151 5.62 5.19 -16.96
C LYS A 151 4.47 4.47 -17.65
N ALA A 152 4.55 3.15 -17.83
CA ALA A 152 3.51 2.34 -18.45
C ALA A 152 2.19 2.35 -17.64
N ILE A 153 2.27 2.26 -16.31
CA ILE A 153 1.10 2.38 -15.43
C ILE A 153 0.46 3.77 -15.56
N ASN A 154 1.26 4.83 -15.58
CA ASN A 154 0.75 6.20 -15.73
C ASN A 154 0.07 6.41 -17.08
N GLN A 155 0.66 5.89 -18.17
CA GLN A 155 0.06 5.91 -19.50
C GLN A 155 -1.29 5.16 -19.54
N LEU A 156 -1.37 3.98 -18.91
CA LEU A 156 -2.63 3.25 -18.77
C LEU A 156 -3.67 4.08 -18.02
N GLU A 157 -3.29 4.67 -16.88
CA GLU A 157 -4.19 5.51 -16.08
C GLU A 157 -4.74 6.68 -16.91
N ASP A 158 -3.89 7.37 -17.66
CA ASP A 158 -4.31 8.50 -18.49
C ASP A 158 -5.23 8.06 -19.65
N ASN A 159 -4.95 6.91 -20.26
CA ASN A 159 -5.82 6.32 -21.29
C ASN A 159 -7.20 5.96 -20.72
N LEU A 160 -7.27 5.37 -19.53
CA LEU A 160 -8.54 5.04 -18.89
C LEU A 160 -9.33 6.29 -18.48
N LYS A 161 -8.65 7.35 -18.02
CA LYS A 161 -9.27 8.65 -17.74
C LYS A 161 -9.86 9.28 -19.00
N LYS A 162 -9.14 9.24 -20.14
CA LYS A 162 -9.66 9.70 -21.44
C LYS A 162 -10.91 8.93 -21.86
N GLN A 163 -10.97 7.64 -21.57
CA GLN A 163 -12.15 6.78 -21.78
C GLN A 163 -13.26 6.97 -20.72
N LYS A 164 -13.14 7.95 -19.82
CA LYS A 164 -14.08 8.25 -18.73
C LYS A 164 -14.31 7.08 -17.77
N LYS A 165 -13.37 6.13 -17.68
CA LYS A 165 -13.42 5.05 -16.68
C LYS A 165 -13.05 5.62 -15.31
N ARG A 166 -13.83 5.27 -14.28
CA ARG A 166 -13.65 5.78 -12.91
C ARG A 166 -13.17 4.67 -12.00
N PHE A 167 -12.01 4.88 -11.39
CA PHE A 167 -11.42 4.05 -10.35
C PHE A 167 -10.79 4.97 -9.30
N LYS A 168 -10.49 4.39 -8.14
CA LYS A 168 -9.94 5.13 -7.00
C LYS A 168 -8.81 4.37 -6.34
N ASP A 169 -8.97 3.06 -6.22
CA ASP A 169 -8.02 2.19 -5.54
C ASP A 169 -7.23 1.37 -6.56
N TYR A 170 -6.01 0.98 -6.18
CA TYR A 170 -5.04 0.32 -7.04
C TYR A 170 -4.55 -0.94 -6.36
N VAL A 171 -4.52 -2.02 -7.13
CA VAL A 171 -3.87 -3.27 -6.76
C VAL A 171 -2.90 -3.61 -7.88
N ILE A 172 -1.61 -3.58 -7.57
CA ILE A 172 -0.53 -3.81 -8.51
C ILE A 172 0.18 -5.09 -8.09
N LEU A 173 0.14 -6.10 -8.96
CA LEU A 173 0.82 -7.37 -8.78
C LEU A 173 1.94 -7.47 -9.80
N GLN A 174 3.17 -7.63 -9.35
CA GLN A 174 4.33 -7.77 -10.23
C GLN A 174 4.86 -9.19 -10.10
N PHE A 175 4.94 -9.91 -11.22
CA PHE A 175 5.39 -11.29 -11.30
C PHE A 175 6.72 -11.32 -12.05
N ARG A 176 7.75 -11.92 -11.46
CA ARG A 176 9.06 -12.11 -12.08
C ARG A 176 9.52 -13.55 -11.86
N GLU A 177 10.13 -14.14 -12.87
CA GLU A 177 10.84 -15.41 -12.77
C GLU A 177 12.34 -15.14 -12.63
N ASN A 178 13.05 -15.93 -11.82
CA ASN A 178 14.50 -15.89 -11.74
C ASN A 178 15.07 -17.30 -11.55
N GLU A 179 16.29 -17.52 -12.02
CA GLU A 179 16.94 -18.81 -11.86
C GLU A 179 17.33 -19.14 -10.42
N THR A 180 17.83 -18.12 -9.69
CA THR A 180 18.40 -18.28 -8.36
C THR A 180 17.86 -17.23 -7.40
N ILE A 181 17.84 -17.58 -6.11
CA ILE A 181 17.45 -16.65 -5.06
C ILE A 181 18.69 -15.99 -4.47
N THR A 182 18.76 -14.66 -4.54
CA THR A 182 19.78 -13.86 -3.86
C THR A 182 19.12 -13.02 -2.78
N ASN A 183 19.91 -12.58 -1.80
CA ASN A 183 19.41 -11.69 -0.74
C ASN A 183 18.89 -10.36 -1.30
N GLU A 184 19.46 -9.89 -2.41
CA GLU A 184 19.01 -8.69 -3.12
C GLU A 184 17.63 -8.90 -3.74
N LEU A 185 17.41 -10.02 -4.43
CA LEU A 185 16.11 -10.38 -5.00
C LEU A 185 15.04 -10.56 -3.93
N ILE A 186 15.38 -11.16 -2.78
CA ILE A 186 14.49 -11.23 -1.61
C ILE A 186 14.13 -9.83 -1.12
N HIS A 187 15.13 -8.97 -0.96
CA HIS A 187 14.92 -7.60 -0.50
C HIS A 187 14.02 -6.82 -1.46
N GLU A 188 14.25 -6.92 -2.77
CA GLU A 188 13.37 -6.33 -3.80
C GLU A 188 11.95 -6.90 -3.74
N THR A 189 11.81 -8.20 -3.57
CA THR A 189 10.48 -8.85 -3.50
C THR A 189 9.72 -8.43 -2.23
N ASP A 190 10.44 -8.19 -1.13
CA ASP A 190 9.89 -7.68 0.12
C ASP A 190 9.46 -6.20 0.02
N GLN A 191 9.80 -5.46 -1.05
CA GLN A 191 9.39 -4.06 -1.25
C GLN A 191 7.92 -3.91 -1.68
N VAL A 192 7.03 -4.31 -0.77
CA VAL A 192 5.59 -4.16 -0.92
C VAL A 192 5.12 -2.76 -0.51
N VAL A 193 4.00 -2.31 -1.09
CA VAL A 193 3.36 -1.03 -0.75
C VAL A 193 1.93 -1.29 -0.29
N PHE A 194 1.51 -0.63 0.78
CA PHE A 194 0.13 -0.66 1.30
C PHE A 194 -0.25 0.72 1.83
N ASP A 195 -0.15 1.73 0.95
CA ASP A 195 -0.29 3.14 1.29
C ASP A 195 -1.72 3.66 1.05
N LYS A 196 -2.09 4.74 1.75
CA LYS A 196 -3.31 5.52 1.55
C LYS A 196 -2.94 6.97 1.21
N GLN A 197 -2.97 7.31 -0.07
CA GLN A 197 -2.63 8.65 -0.55
C GLN A 197 -3.89 9.42 -0.94
N LEU A 198 -4.16 10.56 -0.28
CA LEU A 198 -5.23 11.51 -0.66
C LEU A 198 -6.61 10.85 -0.91
N LYS A 199 -6.93 9.78 -0.16
CA LYS A 199 -8.13 8.90 -0.24
C LYS A 199 -8.05 7.72 -1.21
N ARG A 200 -6.96 7.51 -1.95
CA ARG A 200 -6.70 6.33 -2.77
C ARG A 200 -5.95 5.28 -1.97
N HIS A 201 -6.34 4.03 -2.09
CA HIS A 201 -5.57 2.91 -1.56
C HIS A 201 -4.66 2.38 -2.67
N ILE A 202 -3.37 2.24 -2.37
CA ILE A 202 -2.39 1.69 -3.31
C ILE A 202 -1.76 0.48 -2.64
N THR A 203 -2.02 -0.69 -3.21
CA THR A 203 -1.40 -1.94 -2.81
C THR A 203 -0.49 -2.43 -3.93
N LYS A 204 0.79 -2.66 -3.63
CA LYS A 204 1.75 -3.28 -4.54
C LYS A 204 2.34 -4.52 -3.88
N ILE A 205 2.28 -5.66 -4.55
CA ILE A 205 2.92 -6.90 -4.10
C ILE A 205 3.78 -7.45 -5.22
N ASN A 206 5.04 -7.73 -4.91
CA ASN A 206 5.99 -8.35 -5.81
C ASN A 206 5.99 -9.86 -5.54
N VAL A 207 6.03 -10.64 -6.60
CA VAL A 207 5.95 -12.10 -6.57
C VAL A 207 7.09 -12.65 -7.41
N LEU A 208 7.99 -13.37 -6.76
CA LEU A 208 9.15 -14.01 -7.36
C LEU A 208 8.88 -15.50 -7.52
N GLN A 209 9.13 -16.05 -8.70
CA GLN A 209 9.13 -17.48 -8.96
C GLN A 209 10.53 -17.96 -9.27
N LEU A 210 10.91 -19.09 -8.69
CA LEU A 210 12.16 -19.79 -8.99
C LEU A 210 11.93 -20.88 -10.03
N LYS A 211 13.03 -21.38 -10.62
CA LYS A 211 13.03 -22.46 -11.63
C LYS A 211 12.29 -23.74 -11.19
N ASP A 212 12.31 -24.07 -9.90
CA ASP A 212 11.61 -25.23 -9.33
C ASP A 212 10.10 -24.99 -9.11
N LEU A 213 9.58 -23.87 -9.65
CA LEU A 213 8.21 -23.38 -9.47
C LEU A 213 7.87 -23.06 -8.02
N SER A 214 8.85 -22.88 -7.14
CA SER A 214 8.62 -22.27 -5.84
C SER A 214 8.40 -20.77 -5.99
N VAL A 215 7.44 -20.24 -5.24
CA VAL A 215 7.04 -18.83 -5.31
C VAL A 215 7.24 -18.17 -3.95
N TYR A 216 7.90 -17.02 -3.99
CA TYR A 216 8.19 -16.17 -2.86
C TYR A 216 7.50 -14.82 -3.01
N TYR A 217 6.78 -14.40 -1.98
CA TYR A 217 6.23 -13.05 -1.84
C TYR A 217 6.03 -12.78 -0.35
N LEU A 218 6.08 -11.51 0.04
CA LEU A 218 5.82 -11.14 1.42
C LEU A 218 4.33 -11.31 1.71
N ALA A 219 3.99 -12.24 2.60
CA ALA A 219 2.63 -12.49 3.05
C ALA A 219 2.64 -13.16 4.43
N SER A 220 1.58 -12.94 5.20
CA SER A 220 1.39 -13.56 6.52
C SER A 220 -0.01 -14.14 6.62
N ASP A 221 -0.12 -15.36 7.16
CA ASP A 221 -1.41 -15.99 7.45
C ASP A 221 -2.05 -15.42 8.73
N LYS A 222 -1.26 -14.74 9.58
CA LYS A 222 -1.70 -14.22 10.88
C LYS A 222 -2.03 -12.73 10.85
N PHE A 223 -1.50 -11.99 9.88
CA PHE A 223 -1.60 -10.54 9.85
C PHE A 223 -1.68 -10.01 8.42
N SER A 224 -2.64 -9.11 8.18
CA SER A 224 -2.69 -8.28 6.97
C SER A 224 -2.73 -6.80 7.36
N PRO A 225 -1.89 -5.93 6.78
CA PRO A 225 -1.81 -4.52 7.13
C PRO A 225 -3.09 -3.76 6.76
N THR A 226 -3.77 -4.15 5.68
CA THR A 226 -5.00 -3.51 5.20
C THR A 226 -5.94 -4.52 4.53
N LEU A 227 -7.23 -4.17 4.41
CA LEU A 227 -8.18 -4.98 3.64
C LEU A 227 -7.80 -5.09 2.16
N HIS A 228 -7.24 -4.02 1.58
CA HIS A 228 -6.76 -4.01 0.19
C HIS A 228 -5.57 -4.96 0.00
N TYR A 229 -4.70 -5.06 0.99
CA TYR A 229 -3.59 -6.02 0.99
C TYR A 229 -4.10 -7.46 1.09
N ALA A 230 -5.06 -7.73 1.97
CA ALA A 230 -5.70 -9.05 2.06
C ALA A 230 -6.36 -9.45 0.73
N TYR A 231 -7.07 -8.51 0.11
CA TYR A 231 -7.66 -8.70 -1.21
C TYR A 231 -6.61 -9.02 -2.28
N ALA A 232 -5.49 -8.29 -2.31
CA ALA A 232 -4.40 -8.54 -3.23
C ALA A 232 -3.76 -9.93 -3.02
N LEU A 233 -3.59 -10.38 -1.78
CA LEU A 233 -3.11 -11.73 -1.46
C LEU A 233 -4.07 -12.82 -1.96
N ASP A 234 -5.38 -12.61 -1.80
CA ASP A 234 -6.38 -13.56 -2.30
C ASP A 234 -6.43 -13.59 -3.82
N LEU A 235 -6.22 -12.44 -4.47
CA LEU A 235 -6.07 -12.36 -5.93
C LEU A 235 -4.82 -13.13 -6.41
N ILE A 236 -3.68 -12.97 -5.74
CA ILE A 236 -2.46 -13.75 -6.02
C ILE A 236 -2.79 -15.25 -5.91
N LYS A 237 -3.43 -15.69 -4.82
CA LYS A 237 -3.80 -17.11 -4.65
C LYS A 237 -4.68 -17.61 -5.79
N GLN A 238 -5.66 -16.84 -6.26
CA GLN A 238 -6.51 -17.20 -7.40
C GLN A 238 -5.72 -17.28 -8.72
N ILE A 239 -4.74 -16.41 -8.91
CA ILE A 239 -3.87 -16.42 -10.09
C ILE A 239 -2.92 -17.63 -10.05
N LEU A 240 -2.38 -17.97 -8.89
CA LEU A 240 -1.38 -19.03 -8.73
C LEU A 240 -1.95 -20.45 -8.64
N ILE A 241 -3.15 -20.64 -8.06
CA ILE A 241 -3.82 -21.94 -7.86
C ILE A 241 -4.80 -22.19 -8.99
#